data_AF-A0AA43LSG1-F1
#
_entry.id   AF-A0AA43LSG1-F1
#
_cell.length_a   1.000
_cell.length_b   1.000
_cell.length_c   1.000
_cell.angle_alpha   90.00
_cell.angle_beta   90.00
_cell.angle_gamma   90.00
#
_symmetry.space_group_name_H-M   'P 1'
#
loop_
_entity.id
_entity.type
_entity.pdbx_description
1 polymer ?
#
loop_
_entity_poly.entity_id
_entity_poly.type
_entity_poly.pdbx_seq_one_letter_code
_entity_poly.pdbx_strand_id
1 'polypeptide(L)'
;MNDKYKLDRNIISCNKCGDIIESKHIHDFVMCSCGAVGTDGGLEYQRVTGYDEDINYSYTVYRNTKNNSSISYDELKTLNGTICKIMKTYKVQSVGNGFIDCICPTSNISDFLEELNELGIGITHFTIWEYVRENKGLPVVGMGGPKYDYGEGWYAEIGCDYFNFTGETNLIEMLSEESTRWNCEIVPGFWLDIIKIN
;
A
#
# COMPACT_ATOMS: atom_id res chain seq x y z
N MET A 1 10.36 -1.05 3.50
CA MET A 1 9.01 -0.95 4.10
C MET A 1 8.73 0.52 4.34
N ASN A 2 7.49 0.95 4.12
CA ASN A 2 7.06 2.34 4.24
C ASN A 2 7.38 2.88 5.66
N ASP A 3 7.88 4.11 5.81
CA ASP A 3 8.28 4.72 7.10
C ASP A 3 7.15 4.79 8.16
N LYS A 4 5.92 4.48 7.74
CA LYS A 4 4.70 4.47 8.56
C LYS A 4 4.55 3.25 9.48
N TYR A 5 5.06 2.08 9.11
CA TYR A 5 4.97 0.86 9.93
C TYR A 5 6.36 0.37 10.28
N LYS A 6 6.68 0.40 11.57
CA LYS A 6 7.95 -0.10 12.10
C LYS A 6 7.73 -1.44 12.77
N LEU A 7 8.73 -2.30 12.67
CA LEU A 7 8.74 -3.56 13.39
C LEU A 7 8.63 -3.28 14.89
N ASP A 8 7.68 -3.94 15.55
CA ASP A 8 7.46 -3.80 16.99
C ASP A 8 7.78 -5.08 17.77
N ARG A 9 7.53 -6.23 17.16
CA ARG A 9 7.92 -7.52 17.69
C ARG A 9 8.49 -8.35 16.56
N ASN A 10 9.76 -8.71 16.66
CA ASN A 10 10.44 -9.57 15.70
C ASN A 10 10.36 -11.03 16.17
N ILE A 11 9.18 -11.62 16.00
CA ILE A 11 8.90 -12.99 16.43
C ILE A 11 8.49 -13.83 15.23
N ILE A 12 9.10 -14.99 15.10
CA ILE A 12 8.69 -16.02 14.16
C ILE A 12 8.48 -17.34 14.90
N SER A 13 7.71 -18.25 14.29
CA SER A 13 7.64 -19.63 14.73
C SER A 13 8.16 -20.60 13.67
N CYS A 14 8.71 -21.72 14.12
CA CYS A 14 9.18 -22.80 13.26
C CYS A 14 8.06 -23.81 13.02
N ASN A 15 7.61 -23.99 11.77
CA ASN A 15 6.60 -24.99 11.43
C ASN A 15 7.09 -26.43 11.61
N LYS A 16 8.41 -26.65 11.67
CA LYS A 16 9.02 -27.98 11.83
C LYS A 16 9.06 -28.47 13.26
N CYS A 17 9.44 -27.63 14.22
CA CYS A 17 9.55 -28.01 15.63
C CYS A 17 8.54 -27.30 16.55
N GLY A 18 7.82 -26.30 16.07
CA GLY A 18 6.83 -25.53 16.84
C GLY A 18 7.40 -24.42 17.71
N ASP A 19 8.73 -24.24 17.75
CA ASP A 19 9.33 -23.20 18.57
C ASP A 19 8.92 -21.80 18.12
N ILE A 20 8.69 -20.93 19.09
CA ILE A 20 8.49 -19.49 18.89
C ILE A 20 9.74 -18.78 19.39
N ILE A 21 10.40 -18.04 18.50
CA ILE A 21 11.67 -17.36 18.76
C ILE A 21 11.55 -15.87 18.49
N GLU A 22 12.25 -15.06 19.27
CA GLU A 22 12.19 -13.60 19.21
C GLU A 22 13.59 -13.00 19.23
N SER A 23 13.88 -12.10 18.28
CA SER A 23 15.08 -11.25 18.31
C SER A 23 14.73 -9.92 18.95
N LYS A 24 15.43 -9.52 20.02
CA LYS A 24 15.09 -8.34 20.84
C LYS A 24 16.04 -7.16 20.62
N HIS A 25 17.27 -7.42 20.18
CA HIS A 25 18.29 -6.40 20.00
C HIS A 25 18.93 -6.46 18.61
N ILE A 26 19.61 -5.38 18.22
CA ILE A 26 20.40 -5.38 16.99
C ILE A 26 21.49 -6.44 17.12
N HIS A 27 21.64 -7.28 16.09
CA HIS A 27 22.58 -8.41 16.08
C HIS A 27 22.28 -9.51 17.13
N ASP A 28 21.02 -9.65 17.53
CA ASP A 28 20.52 -10.73 18.40
C ASP A 28 19.96 -11.91 17.57
N PHE A 29 20.87 -12.75 17.05
CA PHE A 29 20.48 -13.92 16.26
C PHE A 29 20.01 -15.07 17.16
N VAL A 30 18.74 -15.44 17.01
CA VAL A 30 18.08 -16.52 17.75
C VAL A 30 17.65 -17.61 16.77
N MET A 31 17.96 -18.86 17.09
CA MET A 31 17.59 -20.04 16.31
C MET A 31 16.58 -20.90 17.05
N CYS A 32 15.71 -21.59 16.32
CA CYS A 32 14.88 -22.64 16.90
C CYS A 32 15.72 -23.86 17.33
N SER A 33 15.19 -24.69 18.21
CA SER A 33 15.86 -25.87 18.77
C SER A 33 16.24 -26.92 17.72
N CYS A 34 15.49 -27.00 16.61
CA CYS A 34 15.82 -27.92 15.51
C CYS A 34 16.80 -27.34 14.48
N GLY A 35 17.18 -26.07 14.62
CA GLY A 35 18.11 -25.39 13.72
C GLY A 35 17.55 -25.08 12.32
N ALA A 36 16.25 -25.27 12.07
CA ALA A 36 15.65 -25.05 10.75
C ALA A 36 15.40 -23.58 10.42
N VAL A 37 15.08 -22.76 11.44
CA VAL A 37 14.80 -21.34 11.27
C VAL A 37 15.50 -20.49 12.33
N GLY A 38 15.78 -19.24 11.98
CA GLY A 38 16.34 -18.25 12.89
C GLY A 38 15.94 -16.82 12.52
N THR A 39 15.97 -15.92 13.49
CA THR A 39 15.67 -14.50 13.31
C THR A 39 16.74 -13.62 13.97
N ASP A 40 17.04 -12.47 13.38
CA ASP A 40 18.01 -11.45 13.85
C ASP A 40 17.48 -10.02 13.60
N GLY A 41 18.07 -9.05 14.31
CA GLY A 41 18.00 -7.62 14.02
C GLY A 41 17.17 -6.79 14.98
N GLY A 42 16.58 -7.41 16.01
CA GLY A 42 15.75 -6.71 16.99
C GLY A 42 14.58 -6.01 16.28
N LEU A 43 14.38 -4.73 16.60
CA LEU A 43 13.34 -3.89 16.00
C LEU A 43 13.84 -3.02 14.84
N GLU A 44 15.14 -3.00 14.56
CA GLU A 44 15.72 -2.17 13.48
C GLU A 44 15.53 -2.82 12.12
N TYR A 45 15.68 -4.14 12.05
CA TYR A 45 15.41 -4.93 10.86
C TYR A 45 14.99 -6.34 11.25
N GLN A 46 14.21 -6.99 10.37
CA GLN A 46 13.93 -8.41 10.49
C GLN A 46 14.76 -9.15 9.44
N ARG A 47 15.70 -9.97 9.90
CA ARG A 47 16.42 -10.92 9.05
C ARG A 47 16.05 -12.32 9.49
N VAL A 48 15.47 -13.10 8.59
CA VAL A 48 15.09 -14.48 8.85
C VAL A 48 15.92 -15.42 7.97
N THR A 49 16.32 -16.55 8.55
CA THR A 49 16.98 -17.67 7.86
C THR A 49 16.12 -18.92 7.99
N GLY A 50 16.04 -19.73 6.95
CA GLY A 50 15.29 -20.98 6.93
C GLY A 50 14.65 -21.23 5.56
N TYR A 51 13.98 -22.38 5.41
CA TYR A 51 13.13 -22.61 4.25
C TYR A 51 11.78 -21.91 4.45
N ASP A 52 11.21 -21.33 3.40
CA ASP A 52 9.95 -20.57 3.47
C ASP A 52 8.80 -21.38 4.08
N GLU A 53 8.75 -22.70 3.81
CA GLU A 53 7.75 -23.61 4.38
C GLU A 53 7.89 -23.83 5.89
N ASP A 54 9.10 -23.66 6.43
CA ASP A 54 9.40 -23.82 7.85
C ASP A 54 9.19 -22.52 8.65
N ILE A 55 9.07 -21.37 7.99
CA ILE A 55 8.98 -20.06 8.64
C ILE A 55 7.53 -19.60 8.74
N ASN A 56 7.12 -19.21 9.93
CA ASN A 56 5.84 -18.54 10.14
C ASN A 56 6.02 -17.17 10.85
N TYR A 57 5.51 -16.12 10.21
CA TYR A 57 5.57 -14.73 10.67
C TYR A 57 4.33 -14.29 11.48
N SER A 58 3.34 -15.16 11.73
CA SER A 58 2.08 -14.81 12.43
C SER A 58 2.28 -14.05 13.75
N TYR A 59 3.40 -14.26 14.43
CA TYR A 59 3.74 -13.62 15.70
C TYR A 59 4.47 -12.28 15.56
N THR A 60 4.88 -11.91 14.34
CA THR A 60 5.51 -10.62 14.06
C THR A 60 4.46 -9.53 14.14
N VAL A 61 4.80 -8.43 14.83
CA VAL A 61 3.92 -7.27 15.02
C VAL A 61 4.60 -6.01 14.50
N TYR A 62 3.82 -5.16 13.86
CA TYR A 62 4.22 -3.84 13.40
C TYR A 62 3.45 -2.77 14.17
N ARG A 63 4.11 -1.65 14.45
CA ARG A 63 3.50 -0.45 15.03
C ARG A 63 3.38 0.65 13.98
N ASN A 64 2.21 1.27 13.92
CA ASN A 64 2.00 2.51 13.18
C ASN A 64 2.70 3.68 13.91
N THR A 65 3.57 4.41 13.21
CA THR A 65 4.40 5.48 13.79
C THR A 65 3.63 6.75 14.12
N LYS A 66 2.41 6.94 13.61
CA LYS A 66 1.60 8.14 13.85
C LYS A 66 0.69 8.01 15.07
N ASN A 67 0.03 6.87 15.23
CA ASN A 67 -0.98 6.66 16.27
C ASN A 67 -0.62 5.55 17.28
N ASN A 68 0.55 4.92 17.14
CA ASN A 68 1.04 3.82 17.96
C ASN A 68 0.17 2.55 17.97
N SER A 69 -0.80 2.43 17.06
CA SER A 69 -1.59 1.21 16.92
C SER A 69 -0.71 0.06 16.43
N SER A 70 -1.01 -1.16 16.86
CA SER A 70 -0.26 -2.36 16.48
C SER A 70 -1.08 -3.20 15.50
N ILE A 71 -0.41 -3.86 14.55
CA ILE A 71 -1.00 -4.81 13.60
C ILE A 71 -0.08 -6.01 13.45
N SER A 72 -0.63 -7.21 13.51
CA SER A 72 0.12 -8.45 13.26
C SER A 72 0.44 -8.61 11.77
N TYR A 73 1.44 -9.44 11.46
CA TYR A 73 1.77 -9.79 10.09
C TYR A 73 0.58 -10.40 9.35
N ASP A 74 -0.19 -11.26 10.00
CA ASP A 74 -1.33 -11.95 9.38
C ASP A 74 -2.50 -11.00 9.08
N GLU A 75 -2.80 -10.08 9.99
CA GLU A 75 -3.78 -9.02 9.77
C GLU A 75 -3.36 -8.14 8.58
N LEU A 76 -2.09 -7.71 8.56
CA LEU A 76 -1.56 -6.90 7.47
C LEU A 76 -1.58 -7.66 6.13
N LYS A 77 -1.21 -8.94 6.13
CA LYS A 77 -1.24 -9.80 4.93
C LYS A 77 -2.67 -9.99 4.42
N THR A 78 -3.62 -10.19 5.33
CA THR A 78 -5.05 -10.34 5.00
C THR A 78 -5.59 -9.04 4.41
N LEU A 79 -5.32 -7.92 5.06
CA LEU A 79 -5.71 -6.59 4.59
C LEU A 79 -5.15 -6.31 3.20
N ASN A 80 -3.85 -6.57 2.97
CA ASN A 80 -3.24 -6.43 1.65
C ASN A 80 -3.93 -7.30 0.60
N GLY A 81 -4.25 -8.54 0.95
CA GLY A 81 -4.98 -9.46 0.07
C GLY A 81 -6.37 -8.94 -0.29
N THR A 82 -7.08 -8.34 0.66
CA THR A 82 -8.39 -7.73 0.44
C THR A 82 -8.28 -6.49 -0.43
N ILE A 83 -7.39 -5.54 -0.10
CA ILE A 83 -7.20 -4.31 -0.89
C ILE A 83 -6.81 -4.65 -2.34
N CYS A 84 -5.93 -5.63 -2.56
CA CYS A 84 -5.59 -6.10 -3.90
C CYS A 84 -6.80 -6.62 -4.70
N LYS A 85 -7.83 -7.19 -4.05
CA LYS A 85 -9.06 -7.61 -4.72
C LYS A 85 -9.93 -6.41 -5.06
N ILE A 86 -10.11 -5.49 -4.11
CA ILE A 86 -10.85 -4.24 -4.30
C ILE A 86 -10.27 -3.45 -5.47
N MET A 87 -8.95 -3.27 -5.50
CA MET A 87 -8.26 -2.58 -6.58
C MET A 87 -8.54 -3.22 -7.94
N LYS A 88 -8.55 -4.55 -8.04
CA LYS A 88 -8.89 -5.25 -9.28
C LYS A 88 -10.35 -5.05 -9.68
N THR A 89 -11.28 -5.12 -8.73
CA THR A 89 -12.71 -4.87 -8.96
C THR A 89 -12.95 -3.50 -9.58
N TYR A 90 -12.32 -2.48 -9.01
CA TYR A 90 -12.47 -1.08 -9.43
C TYR A 90 -11.39 -0.61 -10.41
N LYS A 91 -10.62 -1.53 -10.99
CA LYS A 91 -9.57 -1.23 -11.97
C LYS A 91 -8.60 -0.13 -11.51
N VAL A 92 -8.34 -0.09 -10.21
CA VAL A 92 -7.40 0.83 -9.57
C VAL A 92 -6.00 0.24 -9.73
N GLN A 93 -5.09 1.05 -10.22
CA GLN A 93 -3.73 0.65 -10.53
C GLN A 93 -2.77 1.06 -9.43
N SER A 94 -2.04 0.10 -8.86
CA SER A 94 -0.98 0.43 -7.90
C SER A 94 0.21 1.08 -8.61
N VAL A 95 0.77 2.13 -8.01
CA VAL A 95 1.98 2.79 -8.46
C VAL A 95 3.03 2.60 -7.37
N GLY A 96 4.10 1.87 -7.66
CA GLY A 96 5.15 1.55 -6.68
C GLY A 96 4.91 0.26 -5.89
N ASN A 97 5.51 0.20 -4.69
CA ASN A 97 5.54 -1.03 -3.89
C ASN A 97 4.37 -1.12 -2.91
N GLY A 98 3.43 -2.03 -3.19
CA GLY A 98 2.29 -2.33 -2.32
C GLY A 98 1.03 -1.54 -2.68
N PHE A 99 0.08 -1.46 -1.75
CA PHE A 99 -1.23 -0.82 -1.96
C PHE A 99 -1.26 0.67 -1.61
N ILE A 100 -0.15 1.22 -1.13
CA ILE A 100 -0.10 2.55 -0.51
C ILE A 100 -0.36 3.66 -1.52
N ASP A 101 0.08 3.49 -2.77
CA ASP A 101 -0.02 4.50 -3.81
C ASP A 101 -0.72 3.88 -5.02
N CYS A 102 -1.81 4.51 -5.46
CA CYS A 102 -2.64 3.95 -6.51
C CYS A 102 -3.46 4.96 -7.31
N ILE A 103 -3.54 4.78 -8.63
CA ILE A 103 -4.33 5.59 -9.55
C ILE A 103 -5.72 5.00 -9.70
N CYS A 104 -6.74 5.81 -9.44
CA CYS A 104 -8.14 5.39 -9.49
C CYS A 104 -8.87 6.03 -10.69
N PRO A 105 -9.51 5.25 -11.57
CA PRO A 105 -10.38 5.81 -12.61
C PRO A 105 -11.51 6.65 -11.99
N THR A 106 -11.80 7.81 -12.58
CA THR A 106 -12.82 8.74 -12.05
C THR A 106 -14.19 8.11 -11.88
N SER A 107 -14.56 7.16 -12.75
CA SER A 107 -15.83 6.45 -12.69
C SER A 107 -16.01 5.57 -11.46
N ASN A 108 -14.91 5.20 -10.80
CA ASN A 108 -14.91 4.21 -9.72
C ASN A 108 -14.52 4.82 -8.37
N ILE A 109 -14.34 6.15 -8.29
CA ILE A 109 -13.90 6.83 -7.07
C ILE A 109 -14.86 6.51 -5.92
N SER A 110 -16.15 6.81 -6.07
CA SER A 110 -17.12 6.70 -4.98
C SER A 110 -17.15 5.30 -4.37
N ASP A 111 -17.33 4.27 -5.20
CA ASP A 111 -17.41 2.88 -4.75
C ASP A 111 -16.07 2.41 -4.12
N PHE A 112 -14.94 2.83 -4.69
CA PHE A 112 -13.62 2.50 -4.15
C PHE A 112 -13.41 3.13 -2.76
N LEU A 113 -13.78 4.40 -2.58
CA LEU A 113 -13.67 5.10 -1.30
C LEU A 113 -14.57 4.48 -0.23
N GLU A 114 -15.77 4.05 -0.60
CA GLU A 114 -16.72 3.40 0.30
C GLU A 114 -16.14 2.08 0.83
N GLU A 115 -15.70 1.18 -0.04
CA GLU A 115 -15.12 -0.11 0.39
C GLU A 115 -13.83 0.07 1.20
N LEU A 116 -12.97 1.03 0.85
CA LEU A 116 -11.78 1.32 1.64
C LEU A 116 -12.14 1.79 3.06
N ASN A 117 -13.13 2.67 3.18
CA ASN A 117 -13.57 3.18 4.48
C ASN A 117 -14.16 2.07 5.37
N GLU A 118 -14.89 1.10 4.80
CA GLU A 118 -15.37 -0.08 5.52
C GLU A 118 -14.23 -0.94 6.08
N LEU A 119 -13.10 -0.99 5.37
CA LEU A 119 -11.87 -1.67 5.81
C LEU A 119 -11.04 -0.86 6.80
N GLY A 120 -11.46 0.36 7.15
CA GLY A 120 -10.65 1.25 7.99
C GLY A 120 -9.44 1.85 7.27
N ILE A 121 -9.47 1.87 5.93
CA ILE A 121 -8.46 2.51 5.07
C ILE A 121 -8.95 3.90 4.68
N GLY A 122 -8.09 4.89 4.84
CA GLY A 122 -8.35 6.28 4.46
C GLY A 122 -7.34 6.79 3.46
N ILE A 123 -7.67 7.92 2.83
CA ILE A 123 -6.74 8.68 2.01
C ILE A 123 -6.11 9.77 2.86
N THR A 124 -4.78 9.86 2.80
CA THR A 124 -4.06 10.96 3.44
C THR A 124 -3.90 12.14 2.50
N HIS A 125 -3.37 11.87 1.30
CA HIS A 125 -3.12 12.86 0.26
C HIS A 125 -3.35 12.20 -1.09
N PHE A 126 -3.35 13.00 -2.15
CA PHE A 126 -3.40 12.50 -3.52
C PHE A 126 -2.58 13.39 -4.46
N THR A 127 -2.15 12.82 -5.57
CA THR A 127 -1.61 13.53 -6.73
C THR A 127 -2.60 13.46 -7.88
N ILE A 128 -2.39 14.23 -8.94
CA ILE A 128 -3.20 14.17 -10.15
C ILE A 128 -2.38 13.65 -11.33
N TRP A 129 -3.05 12.88 -12.18
CA TRP A 129 -2.46 12.23 -13.33
C TRP A 129 -3.34 12.50 -14.54
N GLU A 130 -2.72 12.60 -15.70
CA GLU A 130 -3.42 12.58 -16.96
C GLU A 130 -3.63 11.12 -17.39
N TYR A 131 -4.85 10.75 -17.75
CA TYR A 131 -5.12 9.51 -18.47
C TYR A 131 -4.99 9.72 -19.98
N VAL A 132 -3.97 9.09 -20.56
CA VAL A 132 -3.63 9.19 -21.97
C VAL A 132 -4.18 7.97 -22.71
N ARG A 133 -5.17 8.22 -23.55
CA ARG A 133 -5.73 7.18 -24.44
C ARG A 133 -4.71 6.79 -25.50
N GLU A 134 -4.63 5.50 -25.83
CA GLU A 134 -3.60 4.95 -26.72
C GLU A 134 -3.54 5.68 -28.08
N ASN A 135 -4.69 6.05 -28.62
CA ASN A 135 -4.79 6.76 -29.91
C ASN A 135 -4.29 8.22 -29.89
N LYS A 136 -4.07 8.83 -28.72
CA LYS A 136 -3.52 10.19 -28.61
C LYS A 136 -1.98 10.22 -28.62
N GLY A 137 -1.32 9.10 -28.33
CA GLY A 137 0.14 8.95 -28.39
C GLY A 137 0.91 9.65 -27.27
N LEU A 138 0.76 10.96 -27.11
CA LEU A 138 1.48 11.79 -26.13
C LEU A 138 0.54 12.44 -25.10
N PRO A 139 1.02 12.66 -23.86
CA PRO A 139 0.26 13.41 -22.86
C PRO A 139 0.15 14.88 -23.26
N VAL A 140 -0.92 15.53 -22.83
CA VAL A 140 -1.14 16.98 -22.97
C VAL A 140 -0.30 17.75 -21.95
N VAL A 141 -0.26 17.27 -20.71
CA VAL A 141 0.37 17.95 -19.57
C VAL A 141 1.24 17.01 -18.73
N GLY A 142 0.92 15.72 -18.68
CA GLY A 142 1.71 14.76 -17.91
C GLY A 142 3.10 14.52 -18.50
N MET A 143 4.03 14.05 -17.67
CA MET A 143 5.44 13.85 -18.06
C MET A 143 5.75 12.41 -18.47
N GLY A 144 5.07 11.44 -17.87
CA GLY A 144 5.39 10.03 -18.02
C GLY A 144 4.73 9.19 -16.93
N GLY A 145 4.63 7.89 -17.13
CA GLY A 145 4.08 7.00 -16.11
C GLY A 145 3.73 5.61 -16.64
N PRO A 146 2.99 4.82 -15.84
CA PRO A 146 2.77 3.42 -16.15
C PRO A 146 1.66 3.22 -17.19
N LYS A 147 1.73 2.11 -17.94
CA LYS A 147 0.62 1.63 -18.76
C LYS A 147 -0.58 1.30 -17.89
N TYR A 148 -1.79 1.49 -18.41
CA TYR A 148 -3.00 1.14 -17.68
C TYR A 148 -3.17 -0.39 -17.66
N ASP A 149 -3.12 -1.01 -16.47
CA ASP A 149 -3.13 -2.48 -16.36
C ASP A 149 -4.49 -3.13 -16.68
N TYR A 150 -5.58 -2.34 -16.67
CA TYR A 150 -6.94 -2.86 -16.79
C TYR A 150 -7.66 -2.43 -18.08
N GLY A 151 -6.94 -1.87 -19.04
CA GLY A 151 -7.49 -1.40 -20.31
C GLY A 151 -6.45 -0.76 -21.21
N GLU A 152 -6.94 -0.03 -22.21
CA GLU A 152 -6.08 0.68 -23.16
C GLU A 152 -5.56 2.00 -22.60
N GLY A 153 -4.39 2.45 -23.07
CA GLY A 153 -3.80 3.72 -22.66
C GLY A 153 -2.85 3.61 -21.46
N TRP A 154 -2.55 4.75 -20.85
CA TRP A 154 -1.54 4.87 -19.80
C TRP A 154 -1.75 6.14 -18.98
N TYR A 155 -1.11 6.22 -17.82
CA TYR A 155 -1.19 7.38 -16.94
C TYR A 155 0.10 8.18 -17.01
N ALA A 156 -0.02 9.50 -17.11
CA ALA A 156 1.09 10.43 -17.12
C ALA A 156 1.04 11.33 -15.88
N GLU A 157 2.07 11.28 -15.04
CA GLU A 157 2.15 12.08 -13.83
C GLU A 157 2.20 13.57 -14.19
N ILE A 158 1.35 14.36 -13.57
CA ILE A 158 1.41 15.81 -13.67
C ILE A 158 2.30 16.27 -12.53
N GLY A 159 3.30 17.10 -12.83
CA GLY A 159 4.22 17.64 -11.84
C GLY A 159 3.54 18.60 -10.88
N CYS A 160 2.71 18.08 -9.98
CA CYS A 160 1.91 18.80 -9.00
C CYS A 160 2.34 18.48 -7.57
N ASP A 161 2.04 19.39 -6.66
CA ASP A 161 2.18 19.19 -5.22
C ASP A 161 1.25 18.06 -4.71
N TYR A 162 1.57 17.48 -3.56
CA TYR A 162 0.66 16.57 -2.86
C TYR A 162 -0.55 17.35 -2.33
N PHE A 163 -1.76 16.94 -2.72
CA PHE A 163 -3.01 17.54 -2.25
C PHE A 163 -3.53 16.81 -1.02
N ASN A 164 -3.96 17.55 0.00
CA ASN A 164 -4.66 16.96 1.14
C ASN A 164 -6.03 16.44 0.71
N PHE A 165 -6.37 15.21 1.11
CA PHE A 165 -7.72 14.71 0.90
C PHE A 165 -8.66 15.26 1.97
N THR A 166 -9.68 16.02 1.55
CA THR A 166 -10.65 16.67 2.45
C THR A 166 -12.09 16.18 2.26
N GLY A 167 -12.30 15.24 1.33
CA GLY A 167 -13.60 14.66 1.00
C GLY A 167 -13.79 14.44 -0.49
N GLU A 168 -14.70 13.52 -0.82
CA GLU A 168 -14.99 13.12 -2.20
C GLU A 168 -15.48 14.29 -3.07
N THR A 169 -16.37 15.15 -2.55
CA THR A 169 -16.89 16.30 -3.29
C THR A 169 -15.77 17.24 -3.74
N ASN A 170 -14.88 17.62 -2.82
CA ASN A 170 -13.75 18.51 -3.13
C ASN A 170 -12.79 17.86 -4.13
N LEU A 171 -12.57 16.54 -4.01
CA LEU A 171 -11.76 15.79 -4.97
C LEU A 171 -12.37 15.86 -6.38
N ILE A 172 -13.65 15.54 -6.53
CA ILE A 172 -14.33 15.52 -7.83
C ILE A 172 -14.35 16.91 -8.47
N GLU A 173 -14.61 17.96 -7.67
CA GLU A 173 -14.56 19.35 -8.13
C GLU A 173 -13.17 19.70 -8.67
N MET A 174 -12.11 19.41 -7.91
CA MET A 174 -10.73 19.68 -8.32
C MET A 174 -10.33 18.94 -9.60
N LEU A 175 -10.68 17.66 -9.72
CA LEU A 175 -10.41 16.87 -10.94
C LEU A 175 -11.13 17.44 -12.16
N SER A 176 -12.36 17.91 -11.98
CA SER A 176 -13.16 18.54 -13.04
C SER A 176 -12.58 19.89 -13.49
N GLU A 177 -12.15 20.72 -12.54
CA GLU A 177 -11.50 22.00 -12.80
C GLU A 177 -10.19 21.82 -13.57
N GLU A 178 -9.31 20.91 -13.12
CA GLU A 178 -8.03 20.65 -13.77
C GLU A 178 -8.22 19.98 -15.14
N SER A 179 -9.21 19.08 -15.29
CA SER A 179 -9.59 18.50 -16.59
C SER A 179 -10.01 19.57 -17.59
N THR A 180 -10.81 20.53 -17.14
CA THR A 180 -11.24 21.67 -17.98
C THR A 180 -10.07 22.58 -18.33
N ARG A 181 -9.20 22.87 -17.35
CA ARG A 181 -8.03 23.74 -17.50
C ARG A 181 -7.03 23.21 -18.53
N TRP A 182 -6.71 21.93 -18.46
CA TRP A 182 -5.71 21.29 -19.33
C TRP A 182 -6.33 20.69 -20.60
N ASN A 183 -7.65 20.57 -20.68
CA ASN A 183 -8.36 19.91 -21.77
C ASN A 183 -7.89 18.46 -21.99
N CYS A 184 -7.70 17.74 -20.88
CA CYS A 184 -7.32 16.33 -20.84
C CYS A 184 -8.03 15.61 -19.70
N GLU A 185 -8.05 14.28 -19.73
CA GLU A 185 -8.71 13.50 -18.69
C GLU A 185 -7.81 13.42 -17.46
N ILE A 186 -8.29 13.91 -16.32
CA ILE A 186 -7.54 13.93 -15.06
C ILE A 186 -8.09 12.86 -14.12
N VAL A 187 -7.20 12.11 -13.50
CA VAL A 187 -7.50 11.05 -12.51
C VAL A 187 -6.65 11.27 -11.26
N PRO A 188 -7.12 10.83 -10.07
CA PRO A 188 -6.34 10.90 -8.86
C PRO A 188 -5.40 9.71 -8.67
N GLY A 189 -4.22 9.98 -8.12
CA GLY A 189 -3.34 9.00 -7.49
C GLY A 189 -3.42 9.12 -5.97
N PHE A 190 -3.99 8.13 -5.28
CA PHE A 190 -4.26 8.16 -3.86
C PHE A 190 -3.13 7.59 -3.01
N TRP A 191 -2.83 8.26 -1.90
CA TRP A 191 -1.99 7.75 -0.82
C TRP A 191 -2.83 7.17 0.33
N LEU A 192 -2.93 5.85 0.37
CA LEU A 192 -3.70 5.07 1.33
C LEU A 192 -2.97 4.94 2.69
N ASP A 193 -3.75 4.86 3.77
CA ASP A 193 -3.27 4.65 5.13
C ASP A 193 -4.31 3.90 5.96
N ILE A 194 -3.87 3.09 6.93
CA ILE A 194 -4.81 2.45 7.87
C ILE A 194 -5.16 3.49 8.92
N ILE A 195 -6.43 3.90 8.95
CA ILE A 195 -6.94 4.92 9.87
C ILE A 195 -7.76 4.31 11.02
N LYS A 196 -8.24 3.07 10.86
CA LYS A 196 -8.92 2.30 11.90
C LYS A 196 -8.45 0.85 11.85
N ILE A 197 -8.19 0.26 13.00
CA ILE A 197 -8.02 -1.19 13.15
C ILE A 197 -9.32 -1.68 13.79
N ASN A 198 -10.04 -2.56 13.10
CA ASN A 198 -11.25 -3.20 13.63
C ASN A 198 -10.90 -4.30 14.62
#